data_AF-A0A442HZL6-F1
#
_entry.id   AF-A0A442HZL6-F1
#
_cell.length_a   1.000
_cell.length_b   1.000
_cell.length_c   1.000
_cell.angle_alpha   90.00
_cell.angle_beta   90.00
_cell.angle_gamma   90.00
#
_symmetry.space_group_name_H-M   'P 1'
#
loop_
_entity.id
_entity.type
_entity.pdbx_description
1 polymer ?
#
loop_
_entity_poly.entity_id
_entity_poly.type
_entity_poly.pdbx_seq_one_letter_code
_entity_poly.pdbx_strand_id
1 'polypeptide(L)' 'AAQNDAAGRGLCAFAMDGKMVDPPVVQRAHEILALASNN' A
#
# COMPACT_ATOMS: atom_id res chain seq x y z
N ALA A 1 1.09 1.73 -13.45
CA ALA A 1 2.07 2.84 -13.45
C ALA A 1 1.88 3.85 -12.30
N ALA A 2 0.72 3.98 -11.64
CA ALA A 2 0.51 4.98 -10.58
C ALA A 2 1.06 4.59 -9.18
N GLN A 3 1.23 3.29 -8.90
CA GLN A 3 1.62 2.78 -7.58
C GLN A 3 3.10 2.99 -7.27
N ASN A 4 3.95 2.99 -8.30
CA ASN A 4 5.40 3.14 -8.17
C ASN A 4 5.81 4.62 -8.02
N ASP A 5 5.05 5.54 -8.60
CA ASP A 5 5.34 6.99 -8.57
C ASP A 5 5.08 7.62 -7.19
N ALA A 6 4.10 7.11 -6.43
CA ALA A 6 3.75 7.61 -5.09
C ALA A 6 4.84 7.32 -4.05
N ALA A 7 5.42 6.11 -4.09
CA ALA A 7 6.49 5.69 -3.19
C ALA A 7 7.80 6.50 -3.38
N GLY A 8 8.09 6.94 -4.61
CA GLY A 8 9.29 7.72 -4.92
C GLY A 8 9.21 9.22 -4.59
N ARG A 9 8.02 9.77 -4.35
CA ARG A 9 7.81 11.23 -4.23
C ARG A 9 7.40 11.70 -2.83
N GLY A 10 7.39 10.80 -1.83
CA GLY A 10 6.97 11.12 -0.47
C GLY A 10 5.47 11.44 -0.33
N LEU A 11 4.69 11.15 -1.37
CA LEU A 11 3.25 11.34 -1.41
C LEU A 11 2.60 9.98 -1.17
N CYS A 12 2.54 9.55 0.09
CA CYS A 12 1.87 8.30 0.49
C CYS A 12 0.34 8.45 0.48
N ALA A 13 -0.24 8.88 -0.64
CA ALA A 13 -1.68 8.95 -0.82
C ALA A 13 -2.15 7.66 -1.51
N PHE A 14 -2.39 6.63 -0.71
CA PHE A 14 -3.09 5.44 -1.18
C PHE A 14 -4.58 5.72 -1.09
N ALA A 15 -5.33 5.55 -2.18
CA ALA A 15 -6.77 5.70 -2.16
C ALA A 15 -7.44 4.46 -2.76
N MET A 16 -8.44 3.95 -2.07
CA MET A 16 -9.25 2.81 -2.51
C MET A 16 -10.71 3.25 -2.45
N ASP A 17 -11.45 3.07 -3.54
CA ASP A 17 -12.85 3.54 -3.62
C ASP A 17 -13.01 5.06 -3.35
N GLY A 18 -12.03 5.85 -3.80
CA GLY A 18 -12.00 7.30 -3.54
C GLY A 18 -11.75 7.70 -2.07
N LYS A 19 -11.47 6.74 -1.19
CA LYS A 19 -11.15 6.97 0.23
C LYS A 19 -9.67 6.78 0.47
N MET A 20 -9.06 7.72 1.19
CA MET A 20 -7.65 7.62 1.57
C MET A 20 -7.46 6.44 2.52
N VAL A 21 -6.43 5.66 2.25
CA VAL A 21 -6.00 4.52 3.03
C VAL A 21 -4.77 4.95 3.81
N ASP A 22 -4.81 4.78 5.13
CA ASP A 22 -3.69 5.15 5.98
C ASP A 22 -2.43 4.34 5.61
N PRO A 23 -1.25 4.97 5.56
CA PRO A 23 0.00 4.27 5.25
C PRO A 23 0.25 2.98 6.08
N PRO A 24 -0.09 2.90 7.39
CA PRO A 24 0.03 1.65 8.15
C PRO A 24 -0.86 0.50 7.66
N VAL A 25 -2.02 0.79 7.03
CA VAL A 25 -2.91 -0.23 6.48
C VAL A 25 -2.26 -0.88 5.25
N VAL A 26 -1.58 -0.09 4.44
CA VAL A 26 -0.84 -0.59 3.27
C VAL A 26 0.34 -1.47 3.71
N GLN A 27 1.08 -1.05 4.74
CA GLN A 27 2.15 -1.86 5.33
C GLN A 27 1.63 -3.22 5.79
N ARG A 28 0.52 -3.23 6.54
CA ARG A 28 -0.10 -4.49 7.01
C ARG A 28 -0.53 -5.39 5.86
N ALA A 29 -1.09 -4.83 4.79
CA ALA A 29 -1.50 -5.62 3.62
C ALA A 29 -0.30 -6.33 2.97
N HIS A 30 0.85 -5.66 2.89
CA HIS A 30 2.09 -6.28 2.44
C HIS A 30 2.54 -7.43 3.35
N GLU A 31 2.48 -7.25 4.67
CA GLU A 31 2.84 -8.31 5.64
C GLU A 31 1.93 -9.53 5.49
N ILE A 32 0.62 -9.33 5.38
CA ILE A 32 -0.36 -10.42 5.18
C ILE A 32 -0.07 -11.17 3.87
N LEU A 33 0.20 -10.44 2.78
CA LEU A 33 0.54 -11.05 1.50
C LEU A 33 1.84 -11.88 1.60
N ALA A 34 2.85 -11.37 2.29
CA ALA A 34 4.10 -12.09 2.51
C ALA A 34 3.90 -13.37 3.33
N LEU A 35 3.08 -13.32 4.39
CA LEU A 35 2.74 -14.49 5.20
C LEU A 35 1.93 -15.53 4.41
N ALA A 36 1.02 -15.09 3.54
CA ALA A 36 0.22 -15.97 2.69
C ALA A 36 1.06 -16.65 1.61
N SER A 37 2.10 -15.98 1.09
CA SER A 37 3.02 -16.56 0.09
C SER A 37 4.04 -17.55 0.67
N ASN A 38 4.22 -17.56 1.99
CA ASN A 38 5.17 -18.44 2.69
C ASN A 38 4.52 -19.72 3.27
N ASN A 39 3.25 -19.99 2.92
CA ASN A 39 2.55 -21.27 3.14
C ASN A 39 2.34 -22.00 1.82
#